data_AF-A3DE70-F1
#
_entry.id   AF-A3DE70-F1
#
_cell.length_a   1.000
_cell.length_b   1.000
_cell.length_c   1.000
_cell.angle_alpha   90.00
_cell.angle_beta   90.00
_cell.angle_gamma   90.00
#
_symmetry.space_group_name_H-M   'P 1'
#
loop_
_entity.id
_entity.type
_entity.pdbx_description
1 polymer ?
#
loop_
_entity_poly.entity_id
_entity_poly.type
_entity_poly.pdbx_seq_one_letter_code
_entity_poly.pdbx_strand_id
1 'polypeptide(L)'
;MDLNADLTISYSVAVFIVVLLSASVLNLLKEHYIFQITGIAFLFIIGVIRMTLAVLDDTVVSLSQLYFTLLPILSAIAACLVSMSLGFWIFPIIRNKFKN
;
A
#
# COMPACT_ATOMS: atom_id res chain seq x y z
N MET A 1 27.27 2.60 -0.42
CA MET A 1 26.27 1.78 0.31
C MET A 1 24.86 2.33 0.11
N ASP A 2 24.73 3.45 -0.59
CA ASP A 2 23.51 4.26 -0.78
C ASP A 2 22.62 3.81 -1.95
N LEU A 3 23.19 3.16 -2.97
CA LEU A 3 22.46 2.72 -4.17
C LEU A 3 21.28 1.78 -3.86
N ASN A 4 21.40 0.90 -2.86
CA ASN A 4 20.32 0.01 -2.44
C ASN A 4 19.20 0.73 -1.69
N ALA A 5 19.53 1.80 -0.96
CA ALA A 5 18.54 2.58 -0.24
C ALA A 5 17.72 3.43 -1.22
N ASP A 6 18.37 4.12 -2.15
CA ASP A 6 17.69 4.88 -3.21
C ASP A 6 16.79 4.00 -4.07
N LEU A 7 17.24 2.80 -4.45
CA LEU A 7 16.43 1.87 -5.23
C LEU A 7 15.21 1.37 -4.44
N THR A 8 15.38 1.08 -3.15
CA THR A 8 14.28 0.65 -2.28
C THR A 8 13.26 1.78 -2.08
N ILE A 9 13.71 3.02 -1.89
CA ILE A 9 12.84 4.19 -1.77
C ILE A 9 12.07 4.41 -3.08
N SER A 10 12.76 4.39 -4.22
CA SER A 10 12.13 4.59 -5.52
C SER A 10 11.13 3.46 -5.83
N TYR A 11 11.42 2.22 -5.42
CA TYR A 11 10.50 1.09 -5.53
C TYR A 11 9.28 1.26 -4.63
N SER A 12 9.44 1.67 -3.37
CA SER A 12 8.32 1.94 -2.45
C SER A 12 7.39 3.05 -2.95
N VAL A 13 7.94 4.10 -3.58
CA VAL A 13 7.16 5.17 -4.21
C VAL A 13 6.43 4.67 -5.45
N ALA A 14 7.07 3.86 -6.30
CA ALA A 14 6.41 3.26 -7.45
C ALA A 14 5.24 2.36 -7.03
N VAL A 15 5.45 1.50 -6.02
CA VAL A 15 4.40 0.65 -5.45
C VAL A 15 3.26 1.50 -4.89
N PHE A 16 3.57 2.59 -4.18
CA PHE A 16 2.57 3.52 -3.67
C PHE A 16 1.68 4.09 -4.78
N ILE A 17 2.28 4.60 -5.87
CA ILE A 17 1.52 5.20 -6.99
C ILE A 17 0.67 4.16 -7.70
N VAL A 18 1.22 2.97 -8.00
CA VAL A 18 0.50 1.90 -8.69
C VAL A 18 -0.70 1.42 -7.87
N VAL A 19 -0.50 1.22 -6.56
CA VAL A 19 -1.58 0.81 -5.65
C VAL A 19 -2.61 1.93 -5.51
N LEU A 20 -2.20 3.19 -5.42
CA LEU A 20 -3.11 4.34 -5.32
C LEU A 20 -3.98 4.48 -6.56
N LEU A 21 -3.40 4.35 -7.76
CA LEU A 21 -4.16 4.39 -9.01
C LEU A 21 -5.13 3.21 -9.11
N SER A 22 -4.66 2.00 -8.80
CA SER A 22 -5.50 0.80 -8.85
C SER A 22 -6.67 0.90 -7.87
N ALA A 23 -6.40 1.34 -6.64
CA ALA A 23 -7.41 1.55 -5.61
C ALA A 23 -8.39 2.67 -5.98
N SER A 24 -7.91 3.73 -6.66
CA SER A 24 -8.76 4.83 -7.13
C SER A 24 -9.72 4.40 -8.25
N VAL A 25 -9.28 3.51 -9.14
CA VAL A 25 -10.14 2.91 -10.18
C VAL A 25 -11.21 2.03 -9.53
N LEU A 26 -10.84 1.22 -8.53
CA LEU A 26 -11.80 0.42 -7.77
C LEU A 26 -12.80 1.28 -6.99
N ASN A 27 -12.41 2.48 -6.58
CA ASN A 27 -13.31 3.44 -5.93
C ASN A 27 -14.45 3.92 -6.83
N LEU A 28 -14.36 3.71 -8.15
CA LEU A 28 -15.43 3.98 -9.13
C LEU A 28 -16.58 2.97 -9.05
N LEU A 29 -16.36 1.80 -8.42
CA LEU A 29 -17.38 0.77 -8.21
C LEU A 29 -18.14 0.99 -6.90
N LYS A 30 -19.40 0.54 -6.82
CA LYS A 30 -20.32 0.79 -5.69
C LYS A 30 -19.94 0.08 -4.38
N GLU A 31 -19.14 -1.00 -4.44
CA GLU A 31 -18.66 -1.82 -3.31
C GLU A 31 -17.13 -1.72 -3.08
N HIS A 32 -16.58 -0.52 -3.25
CA HIS A 32 -15.14 -0.23 -3.16
C HIS A 32 -14.49 -0.59 -1.81
N TYR A 33 -15.24 -0.47 -0.72
CA TYR A 33 -14.77 -0.70 0.64
C TYR A 33 -14.27 -2.14 0.87
N ILE A 34 -14.99 -3.13 0.34
CA ILE A 34 -14.69 -4.55 0.58
C ILE A 34 -13.38 -4.94 -0.10
N PHE A 35 -13.19 -4.55 -1.36
CA PHE A 35 -11.97 -4.87 -2.11
C PHE A 35 -10.71 -4.20 -1.52
N GLN A 36 -10.81 -2.96 -1.05
CA GLN A 36 -9.67 -2.28 -0.40
C GLN A 36 -9.29 -2.95 0.93
N ILE A 37 -10.27 -3.33 1.76
CA ILE A 37 -9.99 -4.04 3.02
C ILE A 37 -9.38 -5.42 2.78
N THR A 38 -9.89 -6.17 1.80
CA THR A 38 -9.29 -7.45 1.41
C THR A 38 -7.84 -7.26 0.94
N GLY A 39 -7.55 -6.21 0.17
CA GLY A 39 -6.19 -5.87 -0.25
C GLY A 39 -5.26 -5.54 0.91
N ILE A 40 -5.72 -4.73 1.87
CA ILE A 40 -4.95 -4.40 3.08
C ILE A 40 -4.68 -5.66 3.91
N ALA A 41 -5.69 -6.50 4.12
CA ALA A 41 -5.56 -7.74 4.89
C ALA A 41 -4.55 -8.70 4.23
N PHE A 42 -4.59 -8.82 2.91
CA PHE A 42 -3.64 -9.65 2.16
C PHE A 42 -2.20 -9.12 2.26
N LEU A 43 -1.99 -7.82 2.07
CA LEU A 43 -0.68 -7.19 2.22
C LEU A 43 -0.15 -7.31 3.65
N PHE A 44 -1.02 -7.21 4.65
CA PHE A 44 -0.68 -7.39 6.05
C PHE A 44 -0.16 -8.81 6.33
N ILE A 45 -0.87 -9.84 5.84
CA ILE A 45 -0.43 -11.24 5.99
C ILE A 45 0.93 -11.47 5.31
N ILE A 46 1.14 -10.92 4.10
CA ILE A 46 2.44 -11.00 3.43
C ILE A 46 3.54 -10.33 4.25
N GLY A 47 3.27 -9.16 4.84
CA GLY A 47 4.19 -8.46 5.73
C GLY A 47 4.58 -9.30 6.94
N VAL A 48 3.60 -9.96 7.59
CA VAL A 48 3.83 -10.86 8.73
C VAL A 48 4.66 -12.07 8.30
N ILE A 49 4.35 -12.70 7.17
CA ILE A 49 5.12 -13.85 6.66
C ILE A 49 6.58 -13.45 6.38
N ARG A 50 6.80 -12.29 5.74
CA ARG A 50 8.15 -11.78 5.45
C ARG A 50 8.93 -11.48 6.73
N MET A 51 8.27 -10.90 7.73
CA MET A 51 8.84 -10.70 9.06
C MET A 51 9.23 -12.02 9.72
N THR A 52 8.33 -13.00 9.74
CA THR A 52 8.59 -14.31 10.33
C THR A 52 9.75 -15.03 9.63
N LEU A 53 9.82 -14.98 8.31
CA LEU A 53 10.94 -15.55 7.55
C LEU A 53 12.27 -14.86 7.89
N ALA A 54 12.29 -13.53 7.99
CA ALA A 54 13.49 -12.79 8.38
C ALA A 54 13.95 -13.09 9.81
N VAL A 55 13.02 -13.37 10.72
CA VAL A 55 13.33 -13.79 12.11
C VAL A 55 13.82 -15.25 12.17
N LEU A 56 13.30 -16.12 11.30
CA LEU A 56 13.68 -17.53 11.25
C LEU A 56 15.07 -17.76 10.63
N ASP A 57 15.56 -16.85 9.81
CA ASP A 57 16.81 -17.01 9.05
C ASP A 57 18.09 -16.86 9.91
N ASP A 58 17.97 -16.84 11.25
CA ASP A 58 19.03 -16.86 12.29
C ASP A 58 20.21 -15.89 12.04
N THR A 59 20.00 -14.91 11.18
CA THR A 59 20.95 -13.86 10.86
C THR A 59 20.58 -12.66 11.70
N VAL A 60 21.58 -11.95 12.21
CA VAL A 60 21.40 -10.72 12.98
C VAL A 60 20.84 -9.65 12.04
N VAL A 61 19.56 -9.75 11.70
CA VAL A 61 18.92 -8.86 10.74
C VAL A 61 18.80 -7.52 11.42
N SER A 62 19.54 -6.54 10.90
CA SER A 62 19.49 -5.18 11.41
C SER A 62 18.06 -4.65 11.25
N LEU A 63 17.53 -4.00 12.28
CA LEU A 63 16.21 -3.36 12.26
C LEU A 63 16.00 -2.48 11.01
N SER A 64 17.08 -1.89 10.49
CA SER A 64 17.10 -1.13 9.25
C SER A 64 16.77 -1.98 8.00
N GLN A 65 17.32 -3.19 7.85
CA GLN A 65 17.02 -4.07 6.72
C GLN A 65 15.58 -4.59 6.76
N LEU A 66 15.07 -4.90 7.94
CA LEU A 66 13.66 -5.24 8.13
C LEU A 66 12.74 -4.07 7.76
N TYR A 67 13.10 -2.86 8.18
CA TYR A 67 12.34 -1.66 7.86
C TYR A 67 12.32 -1.39 6.34
N PHE A 68 13.46 -1.48 5.65
CA PHE A 68 13.53 -1.32 4.19
C PHE A 68 12.71 -2.38 3.44
N THR A 69 12.65 -3.61 3.96
CA THR A 69 11.86 -4.69 3.36
C THR A 69 10.35 -4.48 3.55
N LEU A 70 9.94 -3.90 4.69
CA LEU A 70 8.55 -3.60 4.99
C LEU A 70 8.05 -2.28 4.40
N LEU A 71 8.95 -1.34 4.12
CA LEU A 71 8.67 -0.02 3.55
C LEU A 71 7.70 -0.05 2.35
N PRO A 72 7.89 -0.90 1.31
CA PRO A 72 6.94 -0.99 0.20
C PRO A 72 5.58 -1.59 0.59
N ILE A 73 5.53 -2.47 1.60
CA ILE A 73 4.27 -3.05 2.09
C ILE A 73 3.49 -1.99 2.87
N LEU A 74 4.17 -1.23 3.73
CA LEU A 74 3.60 -0.12 4.48
C LEU A 74 3.14 1.00 3.54
N SER A 75 3.92 1.31 2.49
CA SER A 75 3.51 2.30 1.49
C SER A 75 2.27 1.86 0.72
N ALA A 76 2.17 0.58 0.33
CA ALA A 76 0.98 0.04 -0.31
C ALA A 76 -0.27 0.13 0.60
N ILE A 77 -0.15 -0.20 1.88
CA ILE A 77 -1.25 -0.07 2.85
C ILE A 77 -1.66 1.39 3.01
N ALA A 78 -0.69 2.31 3.12
CA ALA A 78 -0.95 3.75 3.19
C ALA A 78 -1.67 4.26 1.92
N ALA A 79 -1.26 3.81 0.74
CA ALA A 79 -1.92 4.15 -0.53
C ALA A 79 -3.38 3.69 -0.56
N CYS A 80 -3.67 2.48 -0.09
CA CYS A 80 -5.04 1.99 0.03
C CYS A 80 -5.89 2.85 0.98
N LEU A 81 -5.36 3.21 2.15
CA LEU A 81 -6.04 4.08 3.13
C LEU A 81 -6.29 5.50 2.59
N VAL A 82 -5.30 6.08 1.90
CA VAL A 82 -5.42 7.39 1.25
C VAL A 82 -6.45 7.34 0.12
N SER A 83 -6.46 6.28 -0.68
CA SER A 83 -7.48 6.10 -1.71
C SER A 83 -8.88 5.97 -1.13
N MET A 84 -9.03 5.36 0.04
CA MET A 84 -10.29 5.20 0.76
C MET A 84 -10.81 6.55 1.29
N SER A 85 -9.93 7.39 1.83
CA SER A 85 -10.29 8.74 2.30
C SER A 85 -10.60 9.69 1.14
N LEU A 86 -9.81 9.63 0.05
CA LEU A 86 -10.11 10.34 -1.20
C LEU A 86 -11.44 9.88 -1.80
N GLY A 87 -11.73 8.58 -1.73
CA GLY A 87 -13.00 8.00 -2.16
C GLY A 87 -14.21 8.55 -1.41
N PHE A 88 -14.05 8.96 -0.16
CA PHE A 88 -15.12 9.60 0.60
C PHE A 88 -15.31 11.08 0.26
N TRP A 89 -14.27 11.77 -0.23
CA TRP A 89 -14.27 13.22 -0.47
C TRP A 89 -14.46 13.61 -1.94
N ILE A 90 -13.72 12.96 -2.85
CA ILE A 90 -13.70 13.27 -4.30
C ILE A 90 -14.94 12.72 -5.02
N PHE A 91 -15.38 11.52 -4.68
CA PHE A 91 -16.49 10.85 -5.36
C PHE A 91 -17.86 11.46 -5.15
N PRO A 92 -18.28 11.93 -3.95
CA PRO A 92 -19.57 12.61 -3.83
C PRO A 92 -19.59 13.92 -4.65
N ILE A 93 -18.46 14.62 -4.76
CA ILE A 93 -18.33 15.84 -5.58
C ILE A 93 -18.47 15.51 -7.07
N ILE A 94 -17.76 14.49 -7.57
CA ILE A 94 -17.86 14.07 -8.98
C ILE A 94 -19.24 13.49 -9.32
N ARG A 95 -19.83 12.70 -8.41
CA ARG A 95 -21.18 12.13 -8.62
C ARG A 95 -22.26 13.21 -8.63
N ASN A 96 -22.11 14.30 -7.86
CA ASN A 96 -23.01 15.43 -7.93
C ASN A 96 -22.82 16.28 -9.20
N LYS A 97 -21.61 16.36 -9.76
CA LYS A 97 -21.38 17.09 -11.02
C LYS A 97 -21.94 16.38 -12.25
N PHE A 98 -21.96 15.05 -12.28
CA PHE A 98 -22.49 14.26 -13.41
C PHE A 98 -24.01 14.03 -13.36
N LYS A 99 -24.69 14.46 -12.28
CA LYS A 99 -26.15 14.33 -12.14
C LYS A 99 -26.92 15.56 -12.64
N ASN A 100 -26.22 16.64 -12.99
CA ASN A 100 -26.74 17.80 -13.71
C ASN A 100 -26.25 17.76 -15.17
#